data_AF-A0A9D6CNA1-F1
#
_entry.id   AF-A0A9D6CNA1-F1
#
_cell.length_a   1.000
_cell.length_b   1.000
_cell.length_c   1.000
_cell.angle_alpha   90.00
_cell.angle_beta   90.00
_cell.angle_gamma   90.00
#
_symmetry.space_group_name_H-M   'P 1'
#
loop_
_entity.id
_entity.type
_entity.pdbx_description
1 polymer ?
#
loop_
_entity_poly.entity_id
_entity_poly.type
_entity_poly.pdbx_seq_one_letter_code
_entity_poly.pdbx_strand_id
1 'polypeptide(L)'
;MSSSVPEPEPKILSAPRAMQPEFLDVQQLLDDLQVEVVCSDNRFLGPASLKAQPIDPNRRKIALAISGGGAKGAYSAGTIEGLLTRMRERGLKPDLLVGTSAGALNGYGVFVEALGLHNRQLSEDPEIKQPYGTFIAAIWSLLDRERRTSRWIAGRRSWIVDLATRGLSTPLRRWSLYTMLLLATLLFNPFLFVGFMLALGLEELLPTVLRHSAGGDTTLLLVVLGSLSLFGLAVMLKALTRAFGQSLFLDTPLLRLLANTGRDGDLRQPFLWAPEQTRDRAGALSRELVTEWYRRRQELPELIITAADITVGRECLFTLVRPETYRALVEQGWMAVQIDSEDDAAREYHSIEGALFVSARSLLESVVASAAVPGAFPSQRMKLYAPGGAKTAWHRFLDGGVLNNSPLHLAIDGGASHILSLELDPLEQVDALAVADDGRSMNLLEAGVESYAALLDRAIERDMRRTVTWNRFLAQRPDAALEPRSMFRRPSPDEREKKRIIPIYRIAPKEPTLGTSEFDGRFNKGRLELSLRDVLKQGALDLKGKPIWRATLQSCPCDRS
;
A
#
# COMPACT_ATOMS: atom_id res chain seq x y z
N MET A 1 22.48 54.81 58.88
CA MET A 1 22.16 53.37 58.69
C MET A 1 20.88 53.28 57.90
N SER A 2 20.98 52.94 56.61
CA SER A 2 19.86 52.48 55.77
C SER A 2 20.50 51.73 54.61
N SER A 3 20.39 50.41 54.65
CA SER A 3 20.89 49.46 53.66
C SER A 3 19.99 49.44 52.43
N SER A 4 20.52 49.76 51.25
CA SER A 4 19.88 49.40 49.98
C SER A 4 20.68 48.27 49.35
N VAL A 5 20.20 47.04 49.55
CA VAL A 5 20.59 45.87 48.77
C VAL A 5 20.15 46.12 47.32
N PRO A 6 20.98 45.94 46.29
CA PRO A 6 20.49 45.95 44.91
C PRO A 6 19.62 44.72 44.69
N GLU A 7 18.36 44.92 44.30
CA GLU A 7 17.50 43.82 43.82
C GLU A 7 18.19 43.11 42.65
N PRO A 8 18.19 41.77 42.60
CA PRO A 8 18.65 41.06 41.42
C PRO A 8 17.64 41.31 40.29
N GLU A 9 18.12 41.83 39.16
CA GLU A 9 17.32 41.90 37.93
C GLU A 9 16.64 40.55 37.69
N PRO A 10 15.35 40.53 37.30
CA PRO A 10 14.71 39.28 36.94
C PRO A 10 15.50 38.71 35.76
N LYS A 11 16.14 37.55 35.97
CA LYS A 11 16.60 36.71 34.88
C LYS A 11 15.37 36.45 34.02
N ILE A 12 15.24 37.20 32.93
CA ILE A 12 14.36 36.87 31.83
C ILE A 12 14.86 35.51 31.37
N LEU A 13 14.22 34.46 31.86
CA LEU A 13 14.27 33.14 31.25
C LEU A 13 14.02 33.42 29.77
N SER A 14 15.05 33.23 28.95
CA SER A 14 14.94 33.40 27.51
C SER A 14 13.67 32.69 27.09
N ALA A 15 12.74 33.44 26.49
CA ALA A 15 11.55 32.87 25.89
C ALA A 15 11.97 31.63 25.09
N PRO A 16 11.27 30.49 25.21
CA PRO A 16 11.62 29.32 24.43
C PRO A 16 11.69 29.76 22.98
N ARG A 17 12.87 29.57 22.34
CA ARG A 17 13.09 29.85 20.93
C ARG A 17 11.87 29.37 20.15
N ALA A 18 11.24 30.27 19.41
CA ALA A 18 10.24 29.88 18.41
C ALA A 18 10.85 28.74 17.56
N MET A 19 10.16 27.60 17.53
CA MET A 19 10.65 26.33 17.00
C MET A 19 10.87 26.43 15.48
N GLN A 20 12.09 26.14 15.04
CA GLN A 20 12.33 25.69 13.67
C GLN A 20 12.22 24.16 13.66
N PRO A 21 11.74 23.53 12.58
CA PRO A 21 11.76 22.07 12.46
C PRO A 21 13.18 21.56 12.73
N GLU A 22 13.35 20.57 13.62
CA GLU A 22 14.65 19.91 13.78
C GLU A 22 14.88 19.01 12.58
N PHE A 23 15.50 19.64 11.60
CA PHE A 23 15.91 19.06 10.34
C PHE A 23 17.17 18.23 10.57
N LEU A 24 17.03 16.90 10.56
CA LEU A 24 18.17 15.98 10.62
C LEU A 24 18.76 15.81 9.22
N ASP A 25 20.08 15.88 9.08
CA ASP A 25 20.73 15.31 7.89
C ASP A 25 20.79 13.78 7.97
N VAL A 26 21.14 13.13 6.87
CA VAL A 26 21.23 11.66 6.82
C VAL A 26 22.28 11.10 7.78
N GLN A 27 23.39 11.80 8.00
CA GLN A 27 24.43 11.30 8.92
C GLN A 27 23.91 11.32 10.36
N GLN A 28 23.28 12.42 10.75
CA GLN A 28 22.65 12.57 12.06
C GLN A 28 21.53 11.55 12.27
N LEU A 29 20.73 11.24 11.24
CA LEU A 29 19.77 10.13 11.30
C LEU A 29 20.48 8.80 11.61
N LEU A 30 21.57 8.49 10.91
CA LEU A 30 22.26 7.21 11.09
C LEU A 30 22.96 7.11 12.45
N ASP A 31 23.44 8.23 13.00
CA ASP A 31 23.92 8.34 14.38
C ASP A 31 22.78 8.09 15.38
N ASP A 32 21.64 8.74 15.16
CA ASP A 32 20.42 8.59 15.95
C ASP A 32 19.91 7.14 15.97
N LEU A 33 20.01 6.41 14.85
CA LEU A 33 19.60 5.02 14.77
C LEU A 33 20.43 4.07 15.65
N GLN A 34 21.54 4.54 16.24
CA GLN A 34 22.40 3.78 17.16
C GLN A 34 22.14 4.13 18.63
N VAL A 35 21.25 5.10 18.93
CA VAL A 35 20.92 5.54 20.29
C VAL A 35 19.41 5.58 20.51
N GLU A 36 18.93 5.11 21.66
CA GLU A 36 17.52 5.23 22.04
C GLU A 36 17.29 6.39 23.00
N VAL A 37 16.09 6.97 22.91
CA VAL A 37 15.62 8.01 23.84
C VAL A 37 14.80 7.36 24.93
N VAL A 38 15.29 7.41 26.16
CA VAL A 38 14.61 6.85 27.34
C VAL A 38 14.20 7.96 28.32
N CYS A 39 13.10 7.74 29.04
CA CYS A 39 12.76 8.59 30.17
C CYS A 39 13.84 8.50 31.26
N SER A 40 14.25 9.62 31.82
CA SER A 40 15.14 9.62 32.97
C SER A 40 14.36 9.45 34.28
N ASP A 41 14.89 8.62 35.17
CA ASP A 41 14.36 8.41 36.53
C ASP A 41 14.70 9.57 37.50
N ASN A 42 15.02 10.76 36.99
CA ASN A 42 15.56 11.84 37.82
C ASN A 42 14.48 12.49 38.68
N ARG A 43 14.19 11.88 39.84
CA ARG A 43 13.28 12.37 40.88
C ARG A 43 13.64 13.75 41.46
N PHE A 44 14.84 14.25 41.16
CA PHE A 44 15.41 15.47 41.75
C PHE A 44 15.38 16.70 40.81
N LEU A 45 15.02 16.53 39.53
CA LEU A 45 15.02 17.61 38.54
C LEU A 45 13.65 17.71 37.85
N GLY A 46 12.68 18.38 38.47
CA GLY A 46 11.45 18.84 37.79
C GLY A 46 10.70 17.76 36.97
N PRO A 47 9.93 18.14 35.93
CA PRO A 47 9.30 17.16 35.04
C PRO A 47 10.37 16.27 34.38
N ALA A 48 10.01 15.02 34.09
CA ALA A 48 10.96 14.03 33.62
C ALA A 48 11.74 14.49 32.37
N SER A 49 13.07 14.38 32.43
CA SER A 49 13.94 14.67 31.31
C SER A 49 14.25 13.40 30.50
N LEU A 50 14.64 13.56 29.25
CA LEU A 50 14.99 12.46 28.36
C LEU A 50 16.50 12.24 28.33
N LYS A 51 16.96 10.99 28.24
CA LYS A 51 18.37 10.63 28.07
C LYS A 51 18.57 9.82 26.80
N ALA A 52 19.61 10.16 26.04
CA ALA A 52 20.09 9.32 24.94
C ALA A 52 20.99 8.22 25.52
N GLN A 53 20.76 6.97 25.13
CA GLN A 53 21.58 5.82 25.53
C GLN A 53 21.93 4.97 24.31
N PRO A 54 23.13 4.36 24.23
CA PRO A 54 23.44 3.41 23.17
C PRO A 54 22.45 2.24 23.16
N ILE A 55 22.01 1.84 21.97
CA ILE A 55 21.10 0.70 21.82
C ILE A 55 21.88 -0.60 22.00
N ASP A 56 21.34 -1.53 22.79
CA ASP A 56 21.80 -2.92 22.78
C ASP A 56 21.54 -3.52 21.39
N PRO A 57 22.58 -3.95 20.64
CA PRO A 57 22.41 -4.53 19.32
C PRO A 57 21.42 -5.70 19.27
N ASN A 58 21.26 -6.45 20.37
CA ASN A 58 20.32 -7.57 20.47
C ASN A 58 18.86 -7.12 20.66
N ARG A 59 18.62 -5.87 21.07
CA ARG A 59 17.29 -5.27 21.27
C ARG A 59 16.92 -4.28 20.19
N ARG A 60 17.85 -4.00 19.28
CA ARG A 60 17.64 -3.09 18.16
C ARG A 60 16.71 -3.73 17.14
N LYS A 61 15.67 -2.99 16.77
CA LYS A 61 14.77 -3.34 15.68
C LYS A 61 14.42 -2.08 14.89
N ILE A 62 15.06 -1.88 13.75
CA ILE A 62 14.80 -0.76 12.84
C ILE A 62 13.71 -1.18 11.86
N ALA A 63 12.55 -0.54 11.92
CA ALA A 63 11.47 -0.76 10.98
C ALA A 63 11.50 0.26 9.85
N LEU A 64 11.29 -0.21 8.63
CA LEU A 64 10.95 0.61 7.48
C LEU A 64 9.45 0.49 7.22
N ALA A 65 8.70 1.54 7.51
CA ALA A 65 7.26 1.63 7.27
C ALA A 65 7.04 2.38 5.95
N ILE A 66 6.47 1.70 4.95
CA ILE A 66 6.39 2.22 3.58
C ILE A 66 4.93 2.37 3.18
N SER A 67 4.48 3.62 3.05
CA SER A 67 3.10 3.96 2.71
C SER A 67 2.75 3.58 1.26
N GLY A 68 1.46 3.38 1.00
CA GLY A 68 0.92 3.13 -0.33
C GLY A 68 0.60 4.41 -1.10
N GLY A 69 0.69 4.36 -2.44
CA GLY A 69 0.39 5.54 -3.28
C GLY A 69 0.59 5.32 -4.79
N GLY A 70 0.37 4.09 -5.27
CA GLY A 70 0.46 3.77 -6.70
C GLY A 70 1.79 4.19 -7.32
N ALA A 71 1.74 5.03 -8.36
CA ALA A 71 2.91 5.52 -9.08
C ALA A 71 3.91 6.31 -8.21
N LYS A 72 3.42 6.98 -7.15
CA LYS A 72 4.28 7.65 -6.16
C LYS A 72 5.23 6.68 -5.47
N GLY A 73 4.96 5.36 -5.49
CA GLY A 73 5.88 4.35 -4.98
C GLY A 73 7.29 4.42 -5.57
N ALA A 74 7.44 4.92 -6.81
CA ALA A 74 8.73 5.19 -7.44
C ALA A 74 9.58 6.16 -6.62
N TYR A 75 8.96 7.20 -6.04
CA TYR A 75 9.62 8.16 -5.15
C TYR A 75 10.24 7.44 -3.95
N SER A 76 9.40 6.69 -3.21
CA SER A 76 9.88 5.95 -2.03
C SER A 76 10.95 4.91 -2.39
N ALA A 77 10.89 4.28 -3.58
CA ALA A 77 11.95 3.39 -4.04
C ALA A 77 13.29 4.13 -4.22
N GLY A 78 13.27 5.34 -4.77
CA GLY A 78 14.45 6.21 -4.85
C GLY A 78 14.97 6.63 -3.47
N THR A 79 14.07 6.95 -2.54
CA THR A 79 14.47 7.25 -1.15
C THR A 79 15.10 6.04 -0.47
N ILE A 80 14.53 4.85 -0.66
CA ILE A 80 15.07 3.58 -0.15
C ILE A 80 16.47 3.30 -0.73
N GLU A 81 16.67 3.52 -2.02
CA GLU A 81 17.99 3.41 -2.68
C GLU A 81 19.05 4.23 -1.94
N GLY A 82 18.79 5.51 -1.72
CA GLY A 82 19.72 6.39 -1.02
C GLY A 82 19.93 5.95 0.43
N LEU A 83 18.86 5.56 1.11
CA LEU A 83 18.86 5.23 2.53
C LEU A 83 19.64 3.93 2.78
N LEU A 84 19.33 2.87 2.04
CA LEU A 84 20.00 1.57 2.17
C LEU A 84 21.49 1.68 1.82
N THR A 85 21.85 2.48 0.82
CA THR A 85 23.26 2.73 0.48
C THR A 85 24.02 3.29 1.69
N ARG A 86 23.49 4.32 2.34
CA ARG A 86 24.14 4.95 3.52
C ARG A 86 24.04 4.10 4.79
N MET A 87 22.96 3.35 4.97
CA MET A 87 22.85 2.38 6.08
C MET A 87 23.95 1.31 5.97
N ARG A 88 24.18 0.77 4.77
CA ARG A 88 25.23 -0.25 4.53
C ARG A 88 26.63 0.25 4.85
N GLU A 89 26.95 1.49 4.47
CA GLU A 89 28.24 2.13 4.81
C GLU A 89 28.52 2.18 6.32
N ARG A 90 27.45 2.16 7.14
CA ARG A 90 27.52 2.16 8.61
C ARG A 90 27.21 0.81 9.25
N GLY A 91 27.16 -0.28 8.47
CA GLY A 91 26.79 -1.61 8.97
C GLY A 91 25.36 -1.71 9.49
N LEU A 92 24.48 -0.81 9.08
CA LEU A 92 23.07 -0.78 9.42
C LEU A 92 22.23 -1.49 8.36
N LYS A 93 21.14 -2.11 8.80
CA LYS A 93 20.12 -2.70 7.93
C LYS A 93 18.75 -2.59 8.61
N PRO A 94 17.64 -2.53 7.85
CA PRO A 94 16.32 -2.71 8.41
C PRO A 94 16.17 -4.14 8.98
N ASP A 95 15.47 -4.25 10.10
CA ASP A 95 15.13 -5.53 10.75
C ASP A 95 13.67 -5.92 10.50
N LEU A 96 12.81 -4.94 10.21
CA LEU A 96 11.41 -5.13 9.91
C LEU A 96 11.01 -4.25 8.72
N LEU A 97 10.33 -4.85 7.75
CA LEU A 97 9.78 -4.19 6.58
C LEU A 97 8.27 -4.28 6.67
N VAL A 98 7.59 -3.15 6.68
CA VAL A 98 6.13 -3.10 6.68
C VAL A 98 5.67 -2.24 5.52
N GLY A 99 4.88 -2.82 4.62
CA GLY A 99 4.50 -2.14 3.39
C GLY A 99 3.02 -2.30 3.05
N THR A 100 2.47 -1.23 2.49
CA THR A 100 1.10 -1.17 1.96
C THR A 100 1.13 -0.77 0.49
N SER A 101 0.36 -1.45 -0.36
CA SER A 101 0.25 -1.15 -1.81
C SER A 101 1.61 -1.14 -2.51
N ALA A 102 1.93 -0.06 -3.23
CA ALA A 102 3.26 0.18 -3.78
C ALA A 102 4.39 0.10 -2.72
N GLY A 103 4.09 0.40 -1.45
CA GLY A 103 5.00 0.18 -0.32
C GLY A 103 5.25 -1.29 0.00
N ALA A 104 4.28 -2.19 -0.20
CA ALA A 104 4.49 -3.64 -0.09
C ALA A 104 5.40 -4.16 -1.21
N LEU A 105 5.26 -3.62 -2.43
CA LEU A 105 6.19 -3.89 -3.53
C LEU A 105 7.61 -3.44 -3.19
N ASN A 106 7.75 -2.26 -2.57
CA ASN A 106 9.03 -1.74 -2.11
C ASN A 106 9.64 -2.59 -1.00
N GLY A 107 8.85 -2.97 0.02
CA GLY A 107 9.27 -3.87 1.08
C GLY A 107 9.72 -5.23 0.54
N TYR A 108 8.97 -5.81 -0.41
CA TYR A 108 9.37 -7.03 -1.12
C TYR A 108 10.72 -6.87 -1.81
N GLY A 109 10.96 -5.74 -2.49
CA GLY A 109 12.25 -5.50 -3.15
C GLY A 109 13.42 -5.51 -2.17
N VAL A 110 13.29 -4.79 -1.05
CA VAL A 110 14.32 -4.79 0.01
C VAL A 110 14.52 -6.17 0.61
N PHE A 111 13.43 -6.92 0.81
CA PHE A 111 13.44 -8.29 1.34
C PHE A 111 14.21 -9.26 0.42
N VAL A 112 13.91 -9.27 -0.88
CA VAL A 112 14.59 -10.13 -1.86
C VAL A 112 16.06 -9.77 -2.02
N GLU A 113 16.39 -8.47 -1.95
CA GLU A 113 17.79 -8.04 -1.99
C GLU A 113 18.58 -8.55 -0.78
N ALA A 114 17.99 -8.49 0.42
CA ALA A 114 18.61 -9.03 1.64
C ALA A 114 18.82 -10.55 1.59
N LEU A 115 17.92 -11.28 0.92
CA LEU A 115 18.06 -12.72 0.67
C LEU A 115 19.23 -13.05 -0.29
N GLY A 116 19.63 -12.12 -1.16
CA GLY A 116 20.63 -12.38 -2.21
C GLY A 116 20.10 -13.25 -3.36
N LEU A 117 18.77 -13.27 -3.54
CA LEU A 117 18.06 -14.08 -4.54
C LEU A 117 17.54 -13.26 -5.75
N HIS A 118 17.99 -12.02 -5.89
CA HIS A 118 17.56 -11.15 -6.98
C HIS A 118 18.09 -11.57 -8.37
N ASN A 119 17.32 -11.29 -9.42
CA ASN A 119 17.73 -11.47 -10.80
C ASN A 119 18.91 -10.54 -11.15
N ARG A 120 20.03 -11.12 -11.60
CA ARG A 120 21.23 -10.36 -11.99
C ARG A 120 21.01 -9.48 -13.22
N GLN A 121 20.09 -9.84 -14.12
CA GLN A 121 19.76 -9.02 -15.29
C GLN A 121 19.32 -7.60 -14.90
N LEU A 122 18.64 -7.43 -13.76
CA LEU A 122 18.27 -6.09 -13.24
C LEU A 122 19.50 -5.23 -12.96
N SER A 123 20.60 -5.87 -12.53
CA SER A 123 21.86 -5.23 -12.19
C SER A 123 22.86 -5.20 -13.35
N GLU A 124 22.60 -5.86 -14.46
CA GLU A 124 23.51 -5.96 -15.61
C GLU A 124 23.01 -5.16 -16.82
N ASP A 125 21.70 -5.02 -16.97
CA ASP A 125 21.09 -4.29 -18.08
C ASP A 125 21.28 -2.77 -17.89
N PRO A 126 22.07 -2.09 -18.74
CA PRO A 126 22.35 -0.66 -18.59
C PRO A 126 21.11 0.21 -18.82
N GLU A 127 20.09 -0.28 -19.52
CA GLU A 127 18.83 0.45 -19.64
C GLU A 127 18.05 0.43 -18.33
N ILE A 128 18.21 -0.59 -17.49
CA ILE A 128 17.53 -0.72 -16.18
C ILE A 128 18.37 -0.11 -15.05
N LYS A 129 19.69 -0.34 -15.08
CA LYS A 129 20.60 -0.12 -13.95
C LYS A 129 20.98 1.34 -13.68
N GLN A 130 20.70 2.30 -14.55
CA GLN A 130 21.38 3.60 -14.41
C GLN A 130 20.53 4.67 -13.72
N PRO A 131 21.00 5.32 -12.62
CA PRO A 131 22.24 5.16 -11.83
C PRO A 131 22.07 4.43 -10.45
N TYR A 132 21.15 3.47 -10.32
CA TYR A 132 20.76 2.90 -9.02
C TYR A 132 21.36 1.51 -8.74
N GLY A 133 21.72 1.24 -7.49
CA GLY A 133 22.37 0.01 -7.06
C GLY A 133 21.43 -1.03 -6.41
N THR A 134 20.28 -0.61 -5.88
CA THR A 134 19.32 -1.51 -5.22
C THR A 134 18.39 -2.20 -6.20
N PHE A 135 17.95 -3.39 -5.81
CA PHE A 135 17.03 -4.21 -6.57
C PHE A 135 15.68 -3.54 -6.77
N ILE A 136 15.17 -2.84 -5.75
CA ILE A 136 13.88 -2.18 -5.86
C ILE A 136 13.91 -1.03 -6.87
N ALA A 137 14.98 -0.23 -6.90
CA ALA A 137 15.11 0.83 -7.89
C ALA A 137 15.14 0.27 -9.32
N ALA A 138 15.78 -0.89 -9.53
CA ALA A 138 15.78 -1.58 -10.80
C ALA A 138 14.38 -2.08 -11.23
N ILE A 139 13.55 -2.58 -10.29
CA ILE A 139 12.16 -2.95 -10.57
C ILE A 139 11.36 -1.75 -11.11
N TRP A 140 11.49 -0.59 -10.46
CA TRP A 140 10.78 0.61 -10.91
C TRP A 140 11.32 1.17 -12.23
N SER A 141 12.63 1.11 -12.46
CA SER A 141 13.23 1.43 -13.77
C SER A 141 12.75 0.51 -14.89
N LEU A 142 12.52 -0.78 -14.59
CA LEU A 142 11.95 -1.75 -15.52
C LEU A 142 10.48 -1.45 -15.82
N LEU A 143 9.69 -1.13 -14.78
CA LEU A 143 8.30 -0.69 -14.94
C LEU A 143 8.20 0.51 -15.89
N ASP A 144 9.12 1.47 -15.77
CA ASP A 144 9.22 2.65 -16.65
C ASP A 144 9.60 2.29 -18.09
N ARG A 145 10.60 1.41 -18.28
CA ARG A 145 11.12 1.00 -19.60
C ARG A 145 10.04 0.48 -20.53
N GLU A 146 9.05 -0.22 -19.99
CA GLU A 146 7.95 -0.78 -20.78
C GLU A 146 7.06 0.30 -21.43
N ARG A 147 7.28 1.60 -21.17
CA ARG A 147 6.63 2.82 -21.76
C ARG A 147 5.09 2.77 -21.81
N ARG A 148 4.51 1.82 -21.09
CA ARG A 148 3.10 1.49 -20.90
C ARG A 148 2.84 1.32 -19.41
N THR A 149 3.53 2.09 -18.58
CA THR A 149 3.52 2.15 -17.11
C THR A 149 2.11 2.06 -16.51
N SER A 150 1.14 2.72 -17.15
CA SER A 150 -0.29 2.62 -16.85
C SER A 150 -0.84 1.20 -16.75
N ARG A 151 -0.28 0.26 -17.52
CA ARG A 151 -0.74 -1.13 -17.56
C ARG A 151 -0.30 -1.99 -16.39
N TRP A 152 0.59 -1.49 -15.55
CA TRP A 152 1.31 -2.31 -14.57
C TRP A 152 1.00 -1.89 -13.13
N ILE A 153 0.72 -0.60 -12.93
CA ILE A 153 0.22 -0.01 -11.66
C ILE A 153 -1.29 0.29 -11.74
N ALA A 154 -1.88 0.36 -12.95
CA ALA A 154 -3.33 0.46 -13.14
C ALA A 154 -3.93 -0.73 -13.92
N GLY A 155 -3.11 -1.63 -14.49
CA GLY A 155 -3.58 -2.74 -15.31
C GLY A 155 -3.93 -2.37 -16.78
N ARG A 156 -4.14 -3.36 -17.67
CA ARG A 156 -4.60 -3.09 -19.06
C ARG A 156 -6.08 -2.67 -19.06
N ARG A 157 -6.39 -1.40 -19.41
CA ARG A 157 -7.78 -0.93 -19.54
C ARG A 157 -8.58 -1.88 -20.43
N SER A 158 -9.68 -2.41 -19.91
CA SER A 158 -10.68 -3.11 -20.72
C SER A 158 -11.23 -2.15 -21.78
N TRP A 159 -11.63 -2.68 -22.93
CA TRP A 159 -12.30 -1.89 -23.99
C TRP A 159 -13.56 -1.17 -23.46
N ILE A 160 -14.18 -1.71 -22.41
CA ILE A 160 -15.33 -1.12 -21.71
C ILE A 160 -14.91 0.14 -20.93
N VAL A 161 -13.74 0.11 -20.28
CA VAL A 161 -13.16 1.29 -19.61
C VAL A 161 -12.80 2.33 -20.63
N ASP A 162 -12.12 1.96 -21.72
CA ASP A 162 -11.78 2.92 -22.77
C ASP A 162 -13.03 3.59 -23.36
N LEU A 163 -14.13 2.85 -23.53
CA LEU A 163 -15.41 3.41 -23.96
C LEU A 163 -16.03 4.36 -22.92
N ALA A 164 -15.94 4.02 -21.62
CA ALA A 164 -16.50 4.81 -20.53
C ALA A 164 -15.65 6.05 -20.15
N THR A 165 -14.32 5.94 -20.17
CA THR A 165 -13.36 7.01 -19.80
C THR A 165 -13.05 7.93 -20.96
N ARG A 166 -13.18 7.47 -22.23
CA ARG A 166 -13.17 8.38 -23.40
C ARG A 166 -14.44 9.22 -23.51
N GLY A 167 -15.24 9.29 -22.45
CA GLY A 167 -16.54 9.94 -22.41
C GLY A 167 -16.64 11.08 -23.40
N LEU A 168 -17.43 10.86 -24.45
CA LEU A 168 -18.00 11.94 -25.26
C LEU A 168 -16.99 13.01 -25.76
N SER A 169 -15.73 12.65 -26.07
CA SER A 169 -14.83 13.59 -26.78
C SER A 169 -15.13 13.69 -28.28
N THR A 170 -16.15 12.95 -28.76
CA THR A 170 -16.81 13.19 -30.05
C THR A 170 -17.86 14.30 -29.92
N PRO A 171 -18.20 15.05 -30.98
CA PRO A 171 -19.14 16.19 -30.96
C PRO A 171 -20.59 15.87 -30.48
N LEU A 172 -20.87 14.64 -30.06
CA LEU A 172 -22.15 14.12 -29.53
C LEU A 172 -22.42 14.51 -28.06
N ARG A 173 -21.86 15.63 -27.57
CA ARG A 173 -22.01 16.18 -26.20
C ARG A 173 -23.46 16.50 -25.76
N ARG A 174 -24.47 16.23 -26.61
CA ARG A 174 -25.89 16.56 -26.38
C ARG A 174 -26.77 15.38 -25.96
N TRP A 175 -26.26 14.15 -25.97
CA TRP A 175 -27.06 12.97 -25.66
C TRP A 175 -26.81 12.54 -24.21
N SER A 176 -27.85 12.56 -23.37
CA SER A 176 -27.75 12.03 -22.01
C SER A 176 -27.50 10.51 -22.05
N LEU A 177 -26.88 9.95 -21.00
CA LEU A 177 -26.68 8.49 -20.86
C LEU A 177 -27.99 7.71 -21.10
N TYR A 178 -29.10 8.28 -20.62
CA TYR A 178 -30.44 7.77 -20.84
C TYR A 178 -30.83 7.74 -22.32
N THR A 179 -30.56 8.83 -23.06
CA THR A 179 -30.86 8.93 -24.49
C THR A 179 -30.05 7.94 -25.32
N MET A 180 -28.80 7.64 -24.93
CA MET A 180 -27.97 6.63 -25.60
C MET A 180 -28.38 5.21 -25.26
N LEU A 181 -28.72 4.91 -23.99
CA LEU A 181 -29.28 3.60 -23.61
C LEU A 181 -30.61 3.35 -24.33
N LEU A 182 -31.45 4.37 -24.48
CA LEU A 182 -32.67 4.32 -25.27
C LEU A 182 -32.36 4.07 -26.75
N LEU A 183 -31.38 4.76 -27.35
CA LEU A 183 -30.98 4.56 -28.74
C LEU A 183 -30.38 3.18 -28.99
N ALA A 184 -29.55 2.68 -28.08
CA ALA A 184 -28.96 1.35 -28.16
C ALA A 184 -30.07 0.29 -28.05
N THR A 185 -31.04 0.49 -27.15
CA THR A 185 -32.19 -0.39 -27.01
C THR A 185 -33.09 -0.35 -28.26
N LEU A 186 -33.24 0.81 -28.91
CA LEU A 186 -34.00 0.96 -30.15
C LEU A 186 -33.27 0.39 -31.39
N LEU A 187 -31.94 0.58 -31.48
CA LEU A 187 -31.12 0.15 -32.61
C LEU A 187 -30.78 -1.35 -32.57
N PHE A 188 -30.60 -1.93 -31.39
CA PHE A 188 -30.26 -3.35 -31.24
C PHE A 188 -31.47 -4.29 -31.18
N ASN A 189 -32.69 -3.78 -30.94
CA ASN A 189 -33.91 -4.58 -30.83
C ASN A 189 -34.19 -5.50 -32.04
N PRO A 190 -34.23 -4.98 -33.29
CA PRO A 190 -34.62 -5.82 -34.43
C PRO A 190 -33.53 -6.82 -34.83
N PHE A 191 -32.25 -6.49 -34.63
CA PHE A 191 -31.14 -7.38 -34.99
C PHE A 191 -30.92 -8.50 -33.98
N LEU A 192 -31.11 -8.22 -32.68
CA LEU A 192 -31.09 -9.27 -31.64
C LEU A 192 -32.26 -10.23 -31.81
N PHE A 193 -33.44 -9.73 -32.21
CA PHE A 193 -34.61 -10.56 -32.49
C PHE A 193 -34.35 -11.57 -33.63
N VAL A 194 -33.81 -11.10 -34.76
CA VAL A 194 -33.48 -11.96 -35.92
C VAL A 194 -32.36 -12.93 -35.59
N GLY A 195 -31.28 -12.45 -34.95
CA GLY A 195 -30.16 -13.31 -34.54
C GLY A 195 -30.55 -14.39 -33.52
N PHE A 196 -31.48 -14.08 -32.62
CA PHE A 196 -32.00 -15.03 -31.62
C PHE A 196 -32.92 -16.09 -32.22
N MET A 197 -33.82 -15.71 -33.14
CA MET A 197 -34.70 -16.66 -33.85
C MET A 197 -33.88 -17.66 -34.68
N LEU A 198 -32.79 -17.18 -35.31
CA LEU A 198 -31.85 -18.05 -36.03
C LEU A 198 -31.07 -18.97 -35.07
N ALA A 199 -30.62 -18.48 -33.93
CA ALA A 199 -29.86 -19.27 -32.96
C ALA A 199 -30.67 -20.39 -32.28
N LEU A 200 -31.99 -20.25 -32.18
CA LEU A 200 -32.91 -21.27 -31.66
C LEU A 200 -33.48 -22.20 -32.74
N GLY A 201 -33.09 -22.02 -34.01
CA GLY A 201 -33.63 -22.81 -35.13
C GLY A 201 -35.11 -22.55 -35.41
N LEU A 202 -35.62 -21.37 -35.04
CA LEU A 202 -37.03 -20.96 -35.22
C LEU A 202 -37.23 -20.14 -36.50
N GLU A 203 -36.39 -20.37 -37.50
CA GLU A 203 -36.36 -19.64 -38.76
C GLU A 203 -37.68 -19.74 -39.56
N GLU A 204 -38.41 -20.84 -39.42
CA GLU A 204 -39.72 -21.05 -40.06
C GLU A 204 -40.88 -20.25 -39.41
N LEU A 205 -40.70 -19.75 -38.17
CA LEU A 205 -41.71 -18.95 -37.46
C LEU A 205 -41.63 -17.46 -37.76
N LEU A 206 -40.48 -17.00 -38.28
CA LEU A 206 -40.23 -15.58 -38.59
C LEU A 206 -41.24 -14.99 -39.59
N PRO A 207 -41.61 -15.68 -40.70
CA PRO A 207 -42.62 -15.20 -41.64
C PRO A 207 -44.03 -15.16 -41.04
N THR A 208 -44.34 -16.09 -40.14
CA THR A 208 -45.67 -16.27 -39.52
C THR A 208 -45.97 -15.16 -38.51
N VAL A 209 -44.97 -14.76 -37.72
CA VAL A 209 -45.03 -13.63 -36.78
C VAL A 209 -45.17 -12.30 -37.52
N LEU A 210 -44.41 -12.11 -38.60
CA LEU A 210 -44.50 -10.91 -39.44
C LEU A 210 -45.87 -10.79 -40.13
N ARG A 211 -46.45 -11.89 -40.62
CA ARG A 211 -47.80 -11.89 -41.22
C ARG A 211 -48.92 -11.63 -40.21
N HIS A 212 -48.84 -12.14 -38.98
CA HIS A 212 -49.85 -11.85 -37.94
C HIS A 212 -49.87 -10.38 -37.49
N SER A 213 -48.75 -9.66 -37.63
CA SER A 213 -48.70 -8.21 -37.35
C SER A 213 -49.56 -7.36 -38.30
N ALA A 214 -49.84 -7.88 -39.51
CA ALA A 214 -50.72 -7.20 -40.47
C ALA A 214 -52.21 -7.34 -40.13
N GLY A 215 -52.57 -8.23 -39.19
CA GLY A 215 -53.95 -8.59 -38.83
C GLY A 215 -54.52 -7.90 -37.58
N GLY A 216 -53.77 -7.03 -36.91
CA GLY A 216 -54.29 -6.15 -35.85
C GLY A 216 -53.91 -6.50 -34.40
N ASP A 217 -53.32 -7.67 -34.12
CA ASP A 217 -52.95 -8.05 -32.75
C ASP A 217 -51.55 -7.53 -32.35
N THR A 218 -51.38 -6.22 -32.51
CA THR A 218 -50.16 -5.46 -32.22
C THR A 218 -49.69 -5.61 -30.77
N THR A 219 -50.61 -5.90 -29.85
CA THR A 219 -50.32 -6.06 -28.42
C THR A 219 -49.48 -7.31 -28.13
N LEU A 220 -49.78 -8.45 -28.77
CA LEU A 220 -49.01 -9.68 -28.56
C LEU A 220 -47.57 -9.55 -29.09
N LEU A 221 -47.41 -8.91 -30.26
CA LEU A 221 -46.11 -8.62 -30.85
C LEU A 221 -45.28 -7.70 -29.94
N LEU A 222 -45.87 -6.63 -29.41
CA LEU A 222 -45.20 -5.70 -28.49
C LEU A 222 -44.82 -6.38 -27.16
N VAL A 223 -45.64 -7.28 -26.64
CA VAL A 223 -45.35 -8.05 -25.41
C VAL A 223 -44.19 -9.01 -25.62
N VAL A 224 -44.15 -9.73 -26.75
CA VAL A 224 -43.05 -10.65 -27.08
C VAL A 224 -41.74 -9.89 -27.31
N LEU A 225 -41.78 -8.80 -28.10
CA LEU A 225 -40.61 -7.94 -28.32
C LEU A 225 -40.11 -7.28 -27.03
N GLY A 226 -41.02 -6.79 -26.19
CA GLY A 226 -40.69 -6.21 -24.88
C GLY A 226 -40.05 -7.22 -23.94
N SER A 227 -40.58 -8.45 -23.89
CA SER A 227 -40.05 -9.54 -23.04
C SER A 227 -38.66 -9.99 -23.48
N LEU A 228 -38.43 -10.14 -24.80
CA LEU A 228 -37.11 -10.47 -25.36
C LEU A 228 -36.09 -9.34 -25.15
N SER A 229 -36.54 -8.08 -25.20
CA SER A 229 -35.70 -6.91 -24.91
C SER A 229 -35.26 -6.86 -23.44
N LEU A 230 -36.19 -7.11 -22.52
CA LEU A 230 -35.90 -7.20 -21.08
C LEU A 230 -34.95 -8.36 -20.77
N PHE A 231 -35.12 -9.50 -21.43
CA PHE A 231 -34.21 -10.64 -21.29
C PHE A 231 -32.82 -10.34 -21.88
N GLY A 232 -32.76 -9.72 -23.06
CA GLY A 232 -31.50 -9.27 -23.68
C GLY A 232 -30.78 -8.24 -22.81
N LEU A 233 -31.50 -7.28 -22.22
CA LEU A 233 -30.98 -6.32 -21.27
C LEU A 233 -30.49 -7.02 -19.99
N ALA A 234 -31.22 -8.01 -19.47
CA ALA A 234 -30.79 -8.79 -18.31
C ALA A 234 -29.54 -9.64 -18.59
N VAL A 235 -29.42 -10.25 -19.77
CA VAL A 235 -28.21 -10.97 -20.21
C VAL A 235 -27.06 -10.01 -20.41
N MET A 236 -27.28 -8.84 -21.00
CA MET A 236 -26.27 -7.80 -21.16
C MET A 236 -25.83 -7.25 -19.80
N LEU A 237 -26.75 -6.97 -18.88
CA LEU A 237 -26.44 -6.57 -17.50
C LEU A 237 -25.74 -7.69 -16.73
N LYS A 238 -26.09 -8.96 -16.94
CA LYS A 238 -25.39 -10.12 -16.36
C LYS A 238 -23.99 -10.30 -16.95
N ALA A 239 -23.82 -10.07 -18.25
CA ALA A 239 -22.52 -10.08 -18.91
C ALA A 239 -21.66 -8.89 -18.46
N LEU A 240 -22.24 -7.70 -18.34
CA LEU A 240 -21.62 -6.51 -17.77
C LEU A 240 -21.24 -6.75 -16.31
N THR A 241 -22.15 -7.17 -15.44
CA THR A 241 -21.83 -7.48 -14.03
C THR A 241 -20.81 -8.61 -13.89
N ARG A 242 -20.78 -9.61 -14.78
CA ARG A 242 -19.73 -10.63 -14.82
C ARG A 242 -18.40 -10.07 -15.33
N ALA A 243 -18.42 -9.14 -16.27
CA ALA A 243 -17.27 -8.42 -16.82
C ALA A 243 -16.78 -7.25 -15.97
N PHE A 244 -17.60 -6.75 -15.03
CA PHE A 244 -17.27 -5.81 -13.95
C PHE A 244 -16.83 -6.58 -12.70
N GLY A 245 -17.36 -7.79 -12.48
CA GLY A 245 -16.96 -8.71 -11.41
C GLY A 245 -15.62 -9.41 -11.70
N GLN A 246 -15.25 -9.54 -12.98
CA GLN A 246 -13.86 -9.57 -13.40
C GLN A 246 -13.39 -8.11 -13.44
N SER A 247 -12.26 -7.78 -12.83
CA SER A 247 -11.79 -6.39 -12.83
C SER A 247 -11.77 -5.78 -14.22
N LEU A 248 -11.97 -4.46 -14.26
CA LEU A 248 -11.78 -3.58 -15.42
C LEU A 248 -10.37 -3.71 -16.06
N PHE A 249 -9.47 -4.40 -15.37
CA PHE A 249 -8.09 -4.63 -15.73
C PHE A 249 -7.64 -6.07 -15.41
N LEU A 250 -6.77 -6.62 -16.27
CA LEU A 250 -6.35 -8.03 -16.22
C LEU A 250 -5.37 -8.36 -15.07
N ASP A 251 -5.51 -9.58 -14.53
CA ASP A 251 -5.06 -10.12 -13.22
C ASP A 251 -3.59 -10.60 -13.12
N THR A 252 -2.76 -10.34 -14.13
CA THR A 252 -1.44 -10.99 -14.27
C THR A 252 -0.22 -10.10 -14.59
N PRO A 253 -0.34 -8.82 -15.01
CA PRO A 253 0.82 -7.99 -15.34
C PRO A 253 1.89 -7.91 -14.24
N LEU A 254 1.49 -7.54 -13.02
CA LEU A 254 2.42 -7.40 -11.89
C LEU A 254 2.96 -8.76 -11.43
N LEU A 255 2.11 -9.78 -11.32
CA LEU A 255 2.53 -11.13 -10.94
C LEU A 255 3.56 -11.72 -11.94
N ARG A 256 3.37 -11.48 -13.25
CA ARG A 256 4.33 -11.88 -14.29
C ARG A 256 5.67 -11.20 -14.15
N LEU A 257 5.65 -9.89 -13.89
CA LEU A 257 6.87 -9.13 -13.67
C LEU A 257 7.63 -9.71 -12.47
N LEU A 258 6.96 -9.86 -11.33
CA LEU A 258 7.56 -10.38 -10.11
C LEU A 258 8.10 -11.82 -10.29
N ALA A 259 7.37 -12.68 -11.01
CA ALA A 259 7.83 -14.04 -11.31
C ALA A 259 9.15 -14.06 -12.12
N ASN A 260 9.46 -13.01 -12.88
CA ASN A 260 10.73 -12.87 -13.61
C ASN A 260 11.86 -12.24 -12.76
N THR A 261 11.58 -11.78 -11.54
CA THR A 261 12.60 -11.13 -10.70
C THR A 261 13.48 -12.11 -9.91
N GLY A 262 13.21 -13.41 -9.99
CA GLY A 262 14.07 -14.47 -9.46
C GLY A 262 15.28 -14.74 -10.36
N ARG A 263 16.26 -15.51 -9.84
CA ARG A 263 17.53 -15.83 -10.53
C ARG A 263 17.36 -16.41 -11.94
N ASP A 264 16.33 -17.23 -12.14
CA ASP A 264 16.05 -17.92 -13.41
C ASP A 264 15.06 -17.17 -14.33
N GLY A 265 14.68 -15.95 -13.96
CA GLY A 265 13.78 -15.12 -14.77
C GLY A 265 14.46 -14.45 -15.95
N ASP A 266 13.70 -14.14 -17.01
CA ASP A 266 14.20 -13.41 -18.18
C ASP A 266 13.44 -12.09 -18.37
N LEU A 267 14.11 -10.99 -18.04
CA LEU A 267 13.55 -9.64 -18.07
C LEU A 267 13.64 -8.98 -19.44
N ARG A 268 14.28 -9.63 -20.40
CA ARG A 268 14.23 -9.22 -21.81
C ARG A 268 12.94 -9.65 -22.47
N GLN A 269 12.32 -10.72 -21.96
CA GLN A 269 11.05 -11.25 -22.46
C GLN A 269 10.06 -11.57 -21.31
N PRO A 270 9.70 -10.59 -20.47
CA PRO A 270 8.95 -10.82 -19.23
C PRO A 270 7.51 -11.32 -19.43
N PHE A 271 7.02 -11.40 -20.68
CA PHE A 271 5.64 -11.72 -21.04
C PHE A 271 5.47 -12.95 -21.93
N LEU A 272 6.51 -13.77 -22.10
CA LEU A 272 6.41 -15.00 -22.89
C LEU A 272 5.37 -16.00 -22.34
N TRP A 273 5.17 -16.02 -21.03
CA TRP A 273 4.46 -17.11 -20.38
C TRP A 273 2.94 -16.93 -20.35
N ALA A 274 2.25 -18.06 -20.54
CA ALA A 274 0.80 -18.13 -20.34
C ALA A 274 0.43 -17.80 -18.87
N PRO A 275 -0.82 -17.36 -18.59
CA PRO A 275 -1.25 -17.10 -17.21
C PRO A 275 -1.03 -18.26 -16.23
N GLU A 276 -1.24 -19.50 -16.68
CA GLU A 276 -1.05 -20.71 -15.87
C GLU A 276 0.42 -20.91 -15.49
N GLN A 277 1.31 -20.83 -16.49
CA GLN A 277 2.76 -20.87 -16.29
C GLN A 277 3.27 -19.74 -15.39
N THR A 278 2.60 -18.58 -15.40
CA THR A 278 2.95 -17.46 -14.52
C THR A 278 2.77 -17.84 -13.06
N ARG A 279 1.61 -18.42 -12.69
CA ARG A 279 1.32 -18.78 -11.30
C ARG A 279 2.25 -19.85 -10.78
N ASP A 280 2.60 -20.84 -11.61
CA ASP A 280 3.56 -21.87 -11.23
C ASP A 280 4.97 -21.30 -11.00
N ARG A 281 5.44 -20.40 -11.88
CA ARG A 281 6.73 -19.73 -11.70
C ARG A 281 6.74 -18.80 -10.50
N ALA A 282 5.69 -17.99 -10.31
CA ALA A 282 5.53 -17.14 -9.13
C ALA A 282 5.51 -17.97 -7.84
N GLY A 283 4.83 -19.13 -7.86
CA GLY A 283 4.80 -20.06 -6.74
C GLY A 283 6.16 -20.72 -6.49
N ALA A 284 6.91 -21.08 -7.53
CA ALA A 284 8.27 -21.62 -7.38
C ALA A 284 9.22 -20.60 -6.76
N LEU A 285 9.23 -19.35 -7.26
CA LEU A 285 10.03 -18.27 -6.69
C LEU A 285 9.60 -17.96 -5.24
N SER A 286 8.29 -17.88 -4.97
CA SER A 286 7.78 -17.64 -3.62
C SER A 286 8.30 -18.69 -2.63
N ARG A 287 8.29 -19.97 -3.02
CA ARG A 287 8.85 -21.06 -2.18
C ARG A 287 10.34 -20.88 -1.91
N GLU A 288 11.13 -20.59 -2.94
CA GLU A 288 12.57 -20.36 -2.78
C GLU A 288 12.86 -19.23 -1.78
N LEU A 289 12.16 -18.10 -1.92
CA LEU A 289 12.30 -16.94 -1.03
C LEU A 289 11.91 -17.27 0.41
N VAL A 290 10.78 -17.97 0.60
CA VAL A 290 10.25 -18.34 1.92
C VAL A 290 11.19 -19.33 2.63
N THR A 291 11.64 -20.37 1.93
CA THR A 291 12.57 -21.37 2.49
C THR A 291 13.90 -20.72 2.89
N GLU A 292 14.47 -19.87 2.03
CA GLU A 292 15.72 -19.17 2.37
C GLU A 292 15.55 -18.22 3.56
N TRP A 293 14.38 -17.57 3.68
CA TRP A 293 14.09 -16.75 4.85
C TRP A 293 14.02 -17.59 6.13
N TYR A 294 13.27 -18.69 6.16
CA TYR A 294 13.20 -19.55 7.34
C TYR A 294 14.59 -20.07 7.77
N ARG A 295 15.45 -20.41 6.80
CA ARG A 295 16.83 -20.87 7.04
C ARG A 295 17.73 -19.82 7.71
N ARG A 296 17.53 -18.54 7.40
CA ARG A 296 18.39 -17.41 7.85
C ARG A 296 17.62 -16.30 8.59
N ARG A 297 16.45 -16.61 9.15
CA ARG A 297 15.50 -15.64 9.75
C ARG A 297 16.07 -14.76 10.87
N GLN A 298 17.16 -15.19 11.51
CA GLN A 298 17.86 -14.40 12.53
C GLN A 298 18.72 -13.28 11.92
N GLU A 299 19.19 -13.47 10.69
CA GLU A 299 20.04 -12.51 9.98
C GLU A 299 19.26 -11.60 9.03
N LEU A 300 18.08 -12.05 8.59
CA LEU A 300 17.28 -11.42 7.57
C LEU A 300 16.18 -10.53 8.17
N PRO A 301 15.72 -9.50 7.43
CA PRO A 301 14.59 -8.70 7.87
C PRO A 301 13.31 -9.53 7.92
N GLU A 302 12.43 -9.17 8.84
CA GLU A 302 11.04 -9.60 8.86
C GLU A 302 10.22 -8.80 7.85
N LEU A 303 9.15 -9.40 7.31
CA LEU A 303 8.29 -8.77 6.31
C LEU A 303 6.82 -8.86 6.70
N ILE A 304 6.12 -7.72 6.66
CA ILE A 304 4.68 -7.61 6.84
C ILE A 304 4.10 -6.89 5.62
N ILE A 305 3.15 -7.56 4.96
CA ILE A 305 2.42 -7.05 3.80
C ILE A 305 0.96 -6.86 4.19
N THR A 306 0.45 -5.63 4.10
CA THR A 306 -0.94 -5.33 4.46
C THR A 306 -1.91 -5.63 3.31
N ALA A 307 -3.06 -6.22 3.60
CA ALA A 307 -4.14 -6.40 2.64
C ALA A 307 -5.51 -6.21 3.31
N ALA A 308 -6.52 -5.80 2.55
CA ALA A 308 -7.89 -5.71 3.04
C ALA A 308 -8.65 -7.00 2.69
N ASP A 309 -9.04 -7.79 3.70
CA ASP A 309 -9.90 -8.96 3.49
C ASP A 309 -11.36 -8.53 3.44
N ILE A 310 -11.92 -8.49 2.25
CA ILE A 310 -13.32 -8.11 2.01
C ILE A 310 -14.31 -9.24 2.32
N THR A 311 -13.84 -10.45 2.59
CA THR A 311 -14.69 -11.59 2.96
C THR A 311 -15.18 -11.45 4.40
N VAL A 312 -14.28 -10.99 5.28
CA VAL A 312 -14.58 -10.77 6.69
C VAL A 312 -14.62 -9.28 7.08
N GLY A 313 -14.23 -8.38 6.17
CA GLY A 313 -14.25 -6.93 6.37
C GLY A 313 -13.19 -6.43 7.35
N ARG A 314 -11.97 -7.01 7.32
CA ARG A 314 -10.88 -6.68 8.25
C ARG A 314 -9.54 -6.53 7.53
N GLU A 315 -8.62 -5.82 8.18
CA GLU A 315 -7.23 -5.76 7.74
C GLU A 315 -6.53 -7.08 8.05
N CYS A 316 -5.80 -7.60 7.06
CA CYS A 316 -5.04 -8.83 7.09
C CYS A 316 -3.57 -8.51 6.88
N LEU A 317 -2.70 -9.15 7.67
CA LEU A 317 -1.25 -9.01 7.59
C LEU A 317 -0.66 -10.30 7.07
N PHE A 318 -0.15 -10.33 5.84
CA PHE A 318 0.65 -11.46 5.39
C PHE A 318 2.07 -11.32 5.95
N THR A 319 2.53 -12.31 6.71
CA THR A 319 3.75 -12.19 7.51
C THR A 319 4.80 -13.25 7.18
N LEU A 320 6.05 -12.80 7.08
CA LEU A 320 7.27 -13.57 7.32
C LEU A 320 7.99 -12.88 8.46
N VAL A 321 7.44 -13.08 9.67
CA VAL A 321 7.94 -12.50 10.91
C VAL A 321 8.31 -13.63 11.86
N ARG A 322 9.20 -13.36 12.82
CA ARG A 322 9.65 -14.28 13.86
C ARG A 322 8.51 -14.59 14.84
N PRO A 323 8.57 -15.70 15.59
CA PRO A 323 7.48 -16.12 16.48
C PRO A 323 7.08 -15.08 17.52
N GLU A 324 8.06 -14.36 18.07
CA GLU A 324 7.85 -13.28 19.03
C GLU A 324 7.03 -12.14 18.43
N THR A 325 7.38 -11.71 17.22
CA THR A 325 6.64 -10.67 16.48
C THR A 325 5.25 -11.15 16.11
N TYR A 326 5.13 -12.40 15.62
CA TYR A 326 3.83 -12.97 15.24
C TYR A 326 2.88 -13.03 16.43
N ARG A 327 3.37 -13.50 17.58
CA ARG A 327 2.60 -13.55 18.83
C ARG A 327 2.14 -12.16 19.25
N ALA A 328 3.04 -11.18 19.24
CA ALA A 328 2.70 -9.80 19.57
C ALA A 328 1.58 -9.24 18.68
N LEU A 329 1.62 -9.51 17.36
CA LEU A 329 0.57 -9.10 16.44
C LEU A 329 -0.78 -9.75 16.77
N VAL A 330 -0.80 -11.07 16.99
CA VAL A 330 -2.04 -11.81 17.30
C VAL A 330 -2.63 -11.37 18.64
N GLU A 331 -1.80 -11.20 19.69
CA GLU A 331 -2.24 -10.74 21.02
C GLU A 331 -2.86 -9.34 20.99
N GLN A 332 -2.43 -8.50 20.07
CA GLN A 332 -3.01 -7.18 19.84
C GLN A 332 -4.25 -7.20 18.95
N GLY A 333 -4.68 -8.38 18.50
CA GLY A 333 -5.92 -8.61 17.77
C GLY A 333 -5.79 -8.48 16.25
N TRP A 334 -4.56 -8.37 15.72
CA TRP A 334 -4.32 -8.36 14.28
C TRP A 334 -4.67 -9.70 13.65
N MET A 335 -5.25 -9.67 12.44
CA MET A 335 -5.39 -10.87 11.61
C MET A 335 -4.05 -11.14 10.91
N ALA A 336 -3.11 -11.71 11.65
CA ALA A 336 -1.80 -12.09 11.13
C ALA A 336 -1.87 -13.47 10.46
N VAL A 337 -1.46 -13.53 9.19
CA VAL A 337 -1.41 -14.73 8.36
C VAL A 337 0.05 -15.02 8.03
N GLN A 338 0.63 -16.02 8.69
CA GLN A 338 2.00 -16.44 8.45
C GLN A 338 2.09 -17.16 7.10
N ILE A 339 3.10 -16.81 6.30
CA ILE A 339 3.43 -17.58 5.11
C ILE A 339 4.14 -18.86 5.57
N ASP A 340 3.50 -19.99 5.34
CA ASP A 340 3.94 -21.30 5.80
C ASP A 340 5.19 -21.78 5.04
N SER A 341 5.88 -22.79 5.57
CA SER A 341 7.01 -23.45 4.93
C SER A 341 6.68 -24.90 4.58
N GLU A 342 7.16 -25.39 3.43
CA GLU A 342 6.94 -26.79 3.02
C GLU A 342 7.75 -27.80 3.86
N ASP A 343 8.76 -27.34 4.60
CA ASP A 343 9.67 -28.13 5.44
C ASP A 343 9.32 -28.09 6.95
N ASP A 344 8.08 -27.71 7.31
CA ASP A 344 7.58 -27.62 8.69
C ASP A 344 8.36 -26.58 9.55
N ALA A 345 9.14 -25.69 8.95
CA ALA A 345 9.86 -24.62 9.67
C ALA A 345 8.92 -23.61 10.38
N ALA A 346 7.64 -23.57 9.99
CA ALA A 346 6.60 -22.76 10.63
C ALA A 346 5.87 -23.49 11.78
N ARG A 347 6.32 -24.68 12.18
CA ARG A 347 5.64 -25.47 13.22
C ARG A 347 5.49 -24.76 14.56
N GLU A 348 6.47 -23.94 14.94
CA GLU A 348 6.45 -23.20 16.21
C GLU A 348 5.26 -22.24 16.32
N TYR A 349 4.75 -21.74 15.18
CA TYR A 349 3.58 -20.87 15.10
C TYR A 349 2.27 -21.64 15.30
N HIS A 350 2.26 -22.96 15.04
CA HIS A 350 1.06 -23.80 15.22
C HIS A 350 0.56 -23.85 16.67
N SER A 351 1.44 -23.55 17.63
CA SER A 351 1.11 -23.49 19.05
C SER A 351 0.39 -22.19 19.45
N ILE A 352 0.37 -21.18 18.58
CA ILE A 352 -0.21 -19.88 18.85
C ILE A 352 -1.72 -19.94 18.56
N GLU A 353 -2.53 -19.61 19.57
CA GLU A 353 -3.98 -19.60 19.44
C GLU A 353 -4.42 -18.57 18.39
N GLY A 354 -5.30 -18.99 17.48
CA GLY A 354 -5.77 -18.12 16.40
C GLY A 354 -4.78 -17.92 15.25
N ALA A 355 -3.66 -18.65 15.22
CA ALA A 355 -2.73 -18.60 14.10
C ALA A 355 -3.40 -18.96 12.78
N LEU A 356 -3.06 -18.22 11.73
CA LEU A 356 -3.54 -18.41 10.36
C LEU A 356 -2.35 -18.52 9.42
N PHE A 357 -2.52 -19.34 8.39
CA PHE A 357 -1.47 -19.65 7.44
C PHE A 357 -1.95 -19.51 6.00
N VAL A 358 -0.99 -19.20 5.14
CA VAL A 358 -1.13 -19.27 3.69
C VAL A 358 0.06 -20.00 3.11
N SER A 359 -0.12 -20.67 1.97
CA SER A 359 0.94 -21.45 1.33
C SER A 359 2.19 -20.61 1.04
N ALA A 360 3.37 -21.23 1.19
CA ALA A 360 4.66 -20.70 0.72
C ALA A 360 4.61 -20.18 -0.73
N ARG A 361 3.74 -20.78 -1.57
CA ARG A 361 3.56 -20.40 -2.99
C ARG A 361 2.92 -19.02 -3.18
N SER A 362 2.36 -18.44 -2.13
CA SER A 362 1.51 -17.26 -2.23
C SER A 362 2.20 -15.96 -1.79
N LEU A 363 3.51 -15.96 -1.50
CA LEU A 363 4.23 -14.72 -1.13
C LEU A 363 4.07 -13.61 -2.19
N LEU A 364 4.33 -13.92 -3.47
CA LEU A 364 4.16 -12.95 -4.55
C LEU A 364 2.68 -12.56 -4.75
N GLU A 365 1.76 -13.51 -4.54
CA GLU A 365 0.32 -13.23 -4.59
C GLU A 365 -0.11 -12.27 -3.47
N SER A 366 0.49 -12.37 -2.28
CA SER A 366 0.26 -11.44 -1.17
C SER A 366 0.70 -10.02 -1.51
N VAL A 367 1.85 -9.85 -2.20
CA VAL A 367 2.32 -8.55 -2.69
C VAL A 367 1.34 -7.98 -3.73
N VAL A 368 0.87 -8.82 -4.66
CA VAL A 368 -0.13 -8.41 -5.66
C VAL A 368 -1.46 -8.06 -5.01
N ALA A 369 -1.89 -8.83 -3.99
CA ALA A 369 -3.10 -8.56 -3.22
C ALA A 369 -3.02 -7.20 -2.52
N SER A 370 -1.87 -6.92 -1.91
CA SER A 370 -1.63 -5.63 -1.28
C SER A 370 -1.66 -4.46 -2.26
N ALA A 371 -1.38 -4.66 -3.55
CA ALA A 371 -1.42 -3.63 -4.59
C ALA A 371 -2.72 -3.65 -5.43
N ALA A 372 -3.71 -4.47 -5.06
CA ALA A 372 -4.94 -4.63 -5.81
C ALA A 372 -5.95 -3.51 -5.51
N VAL A 373 -5.67 -2.30 -6.00
CA VAL A 373 -6.51 -1.11 -5.82
C VAL A 373 -7.94 -1.37 -6.32
N PRO A 374 -8.98 -1.13 -5.51
CA PRO A 374 -10.37 -1.37 -5.91
C PRO A 374 -10.73 -0.61 -7.20
N GLY A 375 -11.40 -1.29 -8.13
CA GLY A 375 -11.79 -0.72 -9.42
C GLY A 375 -10.66 -0.66 -10.46
N ALA A 376 -9.40 -0.64 -10.04
CA ALA A 376 -8.23 -0.72 -10.91
C ALA A 376 -7.67 -2.14 -11.04
N PHE A 377 -7.87 -3.02 -10.06
CA PHE A 377 -7.40 -4.40 -10.10
C PHE A 377 -8.41 -5.38 -9.52
N PRO A 378 -8.34 -6.65 -9.95
CA PRO A 378 -9.19 -7.70 -9.40
C PRO A 378 -8.76 -8.07 -7.99
N SER A 379 -9.75 -8.41 -7.16
CA SER A 379 -9.51 -8.99 -5.85
C SER A 379 -8.72 -10.29 -5.97
N GLN A 380 -7.68 -10.45 -5.17
CA GLN A 380 -6.90 -11.68 -5.13
C GLN A 380 -7.60 -12.70 -4.24
N ARG A 381 -7.69 -13.94 -4.71
CA ARG A 381 -8.35 -15.02 -3.98
C ARG A 381 -7.30 -16.00 -3.47
N MET A 382 -7.17 -16.11 -2.15
CA MET A 382 -6.17 -16.96 -1.51
C MET A 382 -6.83 -17.88 -0.48
N LYS A 383 -6.22 -19.05 -0.27
CA LYS A 383 -6.73 -20.06 0.65
C LYS A 383 -6.01 -19.93 1.98
N LEU A 384 -6.74 -19.54 3.02
CA LEU A 384 -6.22 -19.48 4.38
C LEU A 384 -6.57 -20.76 5.14
N TYR A 385 -5.69 -21.18 6.05
CA TYR A 385 -5.95 -22.31 6.92
C TYR A 385 -5.44 -22.08 8.35
N ALA A 386 -6.08 -22.77 9.29
CA ALA A 386 -5.63 -22.89 10.67
C ALA A 386 -4.61 -24.05 10.82
N PRO A 387 -3.81 -24.08 11.91
CA PRO A 387 -2.88 -25.17 12.20
C PRO A 387 -3.48 -26.57 12.00
N GLY A 388 -2.69 -27.47 11.43
CA GLY A 388 -3.11 -28.85 11.14
C GLY A 388 -4.20 -28.97 10.06
N GLY A 389 -4.48 -27.90 9.30
CA GLY A 389 -5.51 -27.89 8.26
C GLY A 389 -6.94 -27.99 8.79
N ALA A 390 -7.14 -27.86 10.10
CA ALA A 390 -8.40 -28.11 10.79
C ALA A 390 -9.56 -27.25 10.26
N LYS A 391 -9.24 -26.05 9.78
CA LYS A 391 -10.17 -25.17 9.06
C LYS A 391 -9.44 -24.60 7.86
N THR A 392 -10.09 -24.63 6.71
CA THR A 392 -9.56 -24.03 5.49
C THR A 392 -10.68 -23.28 4.77
N ALA A 393 -10.43 -22.04 4.38
CA ALA A 393 -11.41 -21.19 3.71
C ALA A 393 -10.77 -20.36 2.59
N TRP A 394 -11.58 -19.99 1.61
CA TRP A 394 -11.18 -19.06 0.58
C TRP A 394 -11.53 -17.64 1.00
N HIS A 395 -10.54 -16.77 0.95
CA HIS A 395 -10.67 -15.36 1.25
C HIS A 395 -10.37 -14.52 0.00
N ARG A 396 -10.88 -13.29 -0.02
CA ARG A 396 -10.68 -12.32 -1.08
C ARG A 396 -10.03 -11.08 -0.49
N PHE A 397 -8.96 -10.65 -1.14
CA PHE A 397 -8.11 -9.56 -0.70
C PHE A 397 -8.09 -8.43 -1.74
N LEU A 398 -8.06 -7.21 -1.24
CA LEU A 398 -7.81 -5.98 -1.97
C LEU A 398 -6.60 -5.28 -1.35
N ASP A 399 -6.22 -4.15 -1.96
CA ASP A 399 -5.18 -3.26 -1.44
C ASP A 399 -5.39 -2.95 0.05
N GLY A 400 -4.31 -3.07 0.84
CA GLY A 400 -4.32 -2.75 2.27
C GLY A 400 -4.64 -1.27 2.54
N GLY A 401 -4.33 -0.39 1.60
CA GLY A 401 -4.62 1.05 1.66
C GLY A 401 -6.09 1.34 1.93
N VAL A 402 -7.01 0.46 1.47
CA VAL A 402 -8.46 0.58 1.74
C VAL A 402 -8.78 0.75 3.22
N LEU A 403 -8.02 0.09 4.09
CA LEU A 403 -8.23 0.15 5.54
C LEU A 403 -7.13 0.95 6.24
N ASN A 404 -5.91 0.90 5.72
CA ASN A 404 -4.75 1.49 6.35
C ASN A 404 -3.63 1.73 5.34
N ASN A 405 -3.22 2.99 5.16
CA ASN A 405 -2.19 3.35 4.19
C ASN A 405 -0.82 3.65 4.81
N SER A 406 -0.75 3.89 6.13
CA SER A 406 0.51 4.11 6.85
C SER A 406 0.72 2.98 7.84
N PRO A 407 1.64 2.05 7.56
CA PRO A 407 1.88 0.91 8.43
C PRO A 407 2.68 1.26 9.72
N LEU A 408 2.55 2.49 10.23
CA LEU A 408 3.29 2.96 11.39
C LEU A 408 2.96 2.15 12.64
N HIS A 409 1.67 1.96 12.94
CA HIS A 409 1.26 1.22 14.12
C HIS A 409 1.66 -0.25 14.01
N LEU A 410 1.65 -0.84 12.81
CA LEU A 410 2.13 -2.19 12.58
C LEU A 410 3.63 -2.34 12.86
N ALA A 411 4.43 -1.31 12.56
CA ALA A 411 5.84 -1.28 12.95
C ALA A 411 6.00 -1.19 14.48
N ILE A 412 5.19 -0.37 15.16
CA ILE A 412 5.18 -0.25 16.63
C ILE A 412 4.84 -1.59 17.28
N ASP A 413 3.74 -2.18 16.82
CA ASP A 413 3.13 -3.43 17.28
C ASP A 413 4.02 -4.63 16.95
N GLY A 414 4.72 -4.57 15.82
CA GLY A 414 5.78 -5.50 15.44
C GLY A 414 7.07 -5.35 16.24
N GLY A 415 7.10 -4.52 17.29
CA GLY A 415 8.22 -4.44 18.22
C GLY A 415 9.35 -3.48 17.81
N ALA A 416 9.17 -2.64 16.80
CA ALA A 416 10.20 -1.72 16.33
C ALA A 416 10.71 -0.79 17.45
N SER A 417 12.04 -0.68 17.58
CA SER A 417 12.70 0.31 18.44
C SER A 417 12.81 1.68 17.76
N HIS A 418 12.94 1.68 16.43
CA HIS A 418 13.09 2.87 15.59
C HIS A 418 12.24 2.67 14.34
N ILE A 419 11.56 3.72 13.89
CA ILE A 419 10.74 3.65 12.69
C ILE A 419 11.19 4.72 11.68
N LEU A 420 11.54 4.26 10.48
CA LEU A 420 11.75 5.08 9.31
C LEU A 420 10.44 5.04 8.50
N SER A 421 9.62 6.08 8.60
CA SER A 421 8.36 6.21 7.85
C SER A 421 8.60 6.90 6.52
N LEU A 422 8.27 6.24 5.42
CA LEU A 422 8.35 6.81 4.08
C LEU A 422 6.98 7.26 3.63
N GLU A 423 6.79 8.57 3.58
CA GLU A 423 5.56 9.20 3.13
C GLU A 423 5.68 9.61 1.65
N LEU A 424 4.56 9.58 0.95
CA LEU A 424 4.51 9.86 -0.49
C LEU A 424 4.00 11.28 -0.80
N ASP A 425 3.55 11.99 0.23
CA ASP A 425 3.03 13.34 0.17
C ASP A 425 3.79 14.27 1.13
N PRO A 426 3.91 15.57 0.82
CA PRO A 426 4.61 16.52 1.68
C PRO A 426 4.00 16.62 3.08
N LEU A 427 4.86 16.78 4.09
CA LEU A 427 4.40 16.90 5.49
C LEU A 427 3.82 18.26 5.84
N GLU A 428 4.29 19.31 5.18
CA GLU A 428 3.72 20.66 5.28
C GLU A 428 2.75 20.85 4.11
N GLN A 429 1.45 20.80 4.39
CA GLN A 429 0.42 21.21 3.43
C GLN A 429 0.11 22.68 3.69
N VAL A 430 0.42 23.53 2.71
CA VAL A 430 -0.18 24.87 2.67
C VAL A 430 -1.54 24.69 2.02
N ASP A 431 -2.62 25.00 2.73
CA ASP A 431 -3.98 25.09 2.18
C ASP A 431 -4.04 26.25 1.18
N ALA A 432 -3.39 26.07 0.02
CA ALA A 432 -3.57 26.96 -1.10
C ALA A 432 -4.97 26.71 -1.64
N LEU A 433 -5.77 27.77 -1.79
CA LEU A 433 -6.99 27.75 -2.59
C LEU A 433 -6.62 27.27 -4.00
N ALA A 434 -6.75 25.97 -4.25
CA ALA A 434 -6.51 25.42 -5.57
C ALA A 434 -7.59 25.96 -6.49
N VAL A 435 -7.19 26.82 -7.44
CA VAL A 435 -8.07 27.24 -8.52
C VAL A 435 -8.38 25.99 -9.34
N ALA A 436 -9.60 25.47 -9.23
CA ALA A 436 -10.11 24.40 -10.07
C ALA A 436 -10.29 24.95 -11.49
N ASP A 437 -9.18 25.04 -12.23
CA ASP A 437 -9.20 25.47 -13.63
C ASP A 437 -9.10 24.25 -14.54
N ASP A 438 -10.24 23.66 -14.84
CA ASP A 438 -10.69 23.42 -16.22
C ASP A 438 -12.21 23.10 -16.18
N GLY A 439 -12.98 23.51 -17.18
CA GLY A 439 -14.41 23.18 -17.28
C GLY A 439 -14.70 21.70 -17.53
N ARG A 440 -13.87 20.77 -17.03
CA ARG A 440 -13.96 19.32 -17.23
C ARG A 440 -14.67 18.68 -16.04
N SER A 441 -15.79 18.03 -16.30
CA SER A 441 -16.48 17.21 -15.29
C SER A 441 -15.65 15.96 -15.00
N MET A 442 -15.27 15.73 -13.73
CA MET A 442 -14.72 14.45 -13.28
C MET A 442 -15.69 13.31 -13.64
N ASN A 443 -15.16 12.20 -14.15
CA ASN A 443 -15.96 11.00 -14.35
C ASN A 443 -16.10 10.19 -13.05
N LEU A 444 -17.06 9.25 -13.00
CA LEU A 444 -17.34 8.45 -11.80
C LEU A 444 -16.14 7.62 -11.31
N LEU A 445 -15.28 7.17 -12.23
CA LEU A 445 -14.08 6.41 -11.88
C LEU A 445 -13.02 7.33 -11.25
N GLU A 446 -12.77 8.50 -11.85
CA GLU A 446 -11.90 9.54 -11.30
C GLU A 446 -12.39 9.99 -9.93
N ALA A 447 -13.68 10.28 -9.77
CA ALA A 447 -14.26 10.66 -8.48
C ALA A 447 -14.09 9.54 -7.43
N GLY A 448 -14.21 8.27 -7.83
CA GLY A 448 -13.96 7.13 -6.94
C GLY A 448 -12.50 7.01 -6.51
N VAL A 449 -11.55 7.17 -7.44
CA VAL A 449 -10.10 7.12 -7.16
C VAL A 449 -9.65 8.32 -6.32
N GLU A 450 -10.16 9.52 -6.58
CA GLU A 450 -9.85 10.73 -5.81
C GLU A 450 -10.45 10.67 -4.41
N SER A 451 -11.69 10.19 -4.28
CA SER A 451 -12.31 9.96 -2.96
C SER A 451 -11.54 8.89 -2.17
N TYR A 452 -11.07 7.85 -2.85
CA TYR A 452 -10.19 6.83 -2.27
C TYR A 452 -8.90 7.49 -1.76
N ALA A 453 -8.16 8.21 -2.60
CA ALA A 453 -6.93 8.90 -2.23
C ALA A 453 -7.11 9.84 -1.03
N ALA A 454 -8.17 10.65 -1.01
CA ALA A 454 -8.45 11.57 0.10
C ALA A 454 -8.77 10.85 1.42
N LEU A 455 -9.40 9.68 1.38
CA LEU A 455 -9.61 8.84 2.57
C LEU A 455 -8.29 8.26 3.10
N LEU A 456 -7.34 7.93 2.21
CA LEU A 456 -6.02 7.42 2.60
C LEU A 456 -5.22 8.46 3.40
N ASP A 457 -5.18 9.71 2.94
CA ASP A 457 -4.39 10.79 3.57
C ASP A 457 -4.80 11.02 5.02
N ARG A 458 -6.10 10.93 5.32
CA ARG A 458 -6.64 11.11 6.68
C ARG A 458 -6.26 9.97 7.65
N ALA A 459 -6.02 8.76 7.15
CA ALA A 459 -5.64 7.63 7.98
C ALA A 459 -4.20 7.80 8.53
N ILE A 460 -3.27 8.23 7.67
CA ILE A 460 -1.86 8.48 8.02
C ILE A 460 -1.75 9.56 9.12
N GLU A 461 -2.48 10.66 8.94
CA GLU A 461 -2.46 11.77 9.89
C GLU A 461 -2.97 11.34 11.28
N ARG A 462 -4.04 10.55 11.32
CA ARG A 462 -4.63 10.05 12.57
C ARG A 462 -3.66 9.19 13.37
N ASP A 463 -2.95 8.28 12.70
CA ASP A 463 -2.00 7.37 13.35
C ASP A 463 -0.77 8.10 13.88
N MET A 464 -0.21 9.03 13.10
CA MET A 464 0.90 9.88 13.53
C MET A 464 0.53 10.72 14.76
N ARG A 465 -0.63 11.40 14.74
CA ARG A 465 -1.10 12.21 15.87
C ARG A 465 -1.24 11.36 17.14
N ARG A 466 -1.75 10.13 17.03
CA ARG A 466 -1.89 9.22 18.17
C ARG A 466 -0.54 8.86 18.77
N THR A 467 0.45 8.48 17.96
CA THR A 467 1.76 8.06 18.46
C THR A 467 2.55 9.20 19.09
N VAL A 468 2.57 10.38 18.45
CA VAL A 468 3.24 11.57 19.00
C VAL A 468 2.60 11.99 20.33
N THR A 469 1.27 11.90 20.44
CA THR A 469 0.55 12.18 21.69
C THR A 469 0.96 11.21 22.79
N TRP A 470 1.12 9.92 22.49
CA TRP A 470 1.61 8.93 23.46
C TRP A 470 3.05 9.17 23.89
N ASN A 471 3.97 9.43 22.95
CA ASN A 471 5.36 9.77 23.29
C ASN A 471 5.42 11.00 24.23
N ARG A 472 4.61 12.03 23.95
CA ARG A 472 4.51 13.22 24.81
C ARG A 472 3.97 12.88 26.20
N PHE A 473 2.92 12.06 26.27
CA PHE A 473 2.35 11.61 27.54
C PHE A 473 3.37 10.85 28.39
N LEU A 474 4.12 9.92 27.80
CA LEU A 474 5.14 9.14 28.51
C LEU A 474 6.31 10.00 28.98
N ALA A 475 6.70 11.00 28.20
CA ALA A 475 7.73 11.96 28.60
C ALA A 475 7.28 12.84 29.77
N GLN A 476 5.98 13.20 29.85
CA GLN A 476 5.44 13.98 30.96
C GLN A 476 5.15 13.12 32.21
N ARG A 477 4.83 11.84 32.04
CA ARG A 477 4.51 10.89 33.11
C ARG A 477 5.24 9.55 32.88
N PRO A 478 6.53 9.45 33.24
CA PRO A 478 7.29 8.21 33.07
C PRO A 478 6.69 7.04 33.84
N ASP A 479 6.16 7.30 35.04
CA ASP A 479 5.54 6.27 35.89
C ASP A 479 4.33 5.62 35.22
N ALA A 480 3.66 6.33 34.29
CA ALA A 480 2.54 5.78 33.53
C ALA A 480 2.96 4.69 32.53
N ALA A 481 4.26 4.53 32.26
CA ALA A 481 4.80 3.38 31.55
C ALA A 481 4.73 2.09 32.36
N LEU A 482 4.66 2.20 33.68
CA LEU A 482 4.61 1.10 34.65
C LEU A 482 3.19 0.86 35.19
N GLU A 483 2.24 1.76 34.92
CA GLU A 483 0.85 1.66 35.36
C GLU A 483 0.04 0.64 34.53
N PRO A 484 -0.64 -0.34 35.19
CA PRO A 484 -1.48 -1.32 34.50
C PRO A 484 -2.66 -0.67 33.77
N ARG A 485 -3.05 -1.23 32.61
CA ARG A 485 -4.22 -0.82 31.82
C ARG A 485 -5.57 -1.03 32.53
N SER A 486 -5.62 -1.76 33.65
CA SER A 486 -6.87 -2.05 34.35
C SER A 486 -6.72 -1.91 35.88
N MET A 487 -7.73 -1.31 36.52
CA MET A 487 -7.79 -1.14 37.97
C MET A 487 -8.08 -2.46 38.72
N PHE A 488 -8.47 -3.52 37.99
CA PHE A 488 -9.02 -4.76 38.57
C PHE A 488 -8.18 -6.02 38.36
N ARG A 489 -7.02 -5.94 37.66
CA ARG A 489 -6.15 -7.10 37.43
C ARG A 489 -4.69 -6.73 37.68
N ARG A 490 -4.03 -7.47 38.58
CA ARG A 490 -2.57 -7.40 38.77
C ARG A 490 -1.90 -8.04 37.55
N PRO A 491 -1.05 -7.30 36.81
CA PRO A 491 -0.41 -7.88 35.66
C PRO A 491 0.69 -8.87 36.03
N SER A 492 0.93 -9.86 35.18
CA SER A 492 2.07 -10.79 35.30
C SER A 492 3.42 -10.03 35.15
N PRO A 493 4.56 -10.60 35.58
CA PRO A 493 5.87 -9.99 35.37
C PRO A 493 6.20 -9.70 33.89
N ASP A 494 5.61 -10.48 32.96
CA ASP A 494 5.74 -10.32 31.51
C ASP A 494 4.77 -9.28 30.93
N GLU A 495 3.57 -9.11 31.51
CA GLU A 495 2.63 -8.02 31.18
C GLU A 495 3.16 -6.61 31.54
N ARG A 496 4.35 -6.54 32.17
CA ARG A 496 5.16 -5.33 32.32
C ARG A 496 5.94 -4.98 31.05
N GLU A 497 5.42 -5.28 29.86
CA GLU A 497 5.90 -4.62 28.64
C GLU A 497 5.58 -3.12 28.75
N LYS A 498 6.54 -2.41 29.32
CA LYS A 498 6.49 -1.00 29.66
C LYS A 498 6.12 -0.22 28.41
N LYS A 499 5.17 0.72 28.52
CA LYS A 499 4.95 1.68 27.44
C LYS A 499 6.30 2.34 27.14
N ARG A 500 6.70 2.34 25.87
CA ARG A 500 8.04 2.78 25.43
C ARG A 500 7.93 4.00 24.52
N ILE A 501 8.93 4.87 24.58
CA ILE A 501 9.07 5.97 23.63
C ILE A 501 9.70 5.39 22.36
N ILE A 502 9.07 5.65 21.20
CA ILE A 502 9.57 5.16 19.92
C ILE A 502 9.94 6.36 19.04
N PRO A 503 11.22 6.51 18.64
CA PRO A 503 11.62 7.45 17.60
C PRO A 503 11.05 7.11 16.23
N ILE A 504 10.40 8.11 15.63
CA ILE A 504 9.84 8.05 14.28
C ILE A 504 10.51 9.13 13.44
N TYR A 505 11.14 8.70 12.35
CA TYR A 505 11.79 9.55 11.37
C TYR A 505 10.96 9.49 10.09
N ARG A 506 10.37 10.62 9.71
CA ARG A 506 9.53 10.73 8.53
C ARG A 506 10.36 11.31 7.39
N ILE A 507 10.35 10.61 6.28
CA ILE A 507 10.98 11.04 5.04
C ILE A 507 9.87 11.19 4.01
N ALA A 508 9.77 12.40 3.46
CA ALA A 508 8.67 12.81 2.61
C ALA A 508 9.18 13.76 1.52
N PRO A 509 8.48 13.88 0.39
CA PRO A 509 8.80 14.89 -0.60
C PRO A 509 8.56 16.30 -0.05
N LYS A 510 9.22 17.29 -0.65
CA LYS A 510 9.12 18.71 -0.26
C LYS A 510 7.96 19.39 -0.99
N GLU A 511 7.76 18.96 -2.22
CA GLU A 511 6.69 19.40 -3.10
C GLU A 511 5.92 18.16 -3.54
N PRO A 512 4.61 18.27 -3.84
CA PRO A 512 3.85 17.14 -4.36
C PRO A 512 4.55 16.50 -5.56
N THR A 513 4.64 15.18 -5.57
CA THR A 513 5.36 14.42 -6.62
C THR A 513 4.49 14.21 -7.85
N LEU A 514 3.40 13.45 -7.69
CA LEU A 514 2.40 13.14 -8.71
C LEU A 514 1.00 13.23 -8.10
N GLY A 515 -0.03 13.46 -8.91
CA GLY A 515 -1.41 13.28 -8.49
C GLY A 515 -1.77 11.79 -8.37
N THR A 516 -2.60 11.41 -7.40
CA THR A 516 -3.02 10.01 -7.22
C THR A 516 -3.83 9.49 -8.41
N SER A 517 -4.50 10.37 -9.17
CA SER A 517 -5.24 10.05 -10.41
C SER A 517 -4.39 10.03 -11.68
N GLU A 518 -3.10 10.38 -11.63
CA GLU A 518 -2.16 10.38 -12.77
C GLU A 518 -1.63 8.96 -13.08
N PHE A 519 -2.51 7.96 -12.89
CA PHE A 519 -2.30 6.52 -12.99
C PHE A 519 -1.82 6.04 -14.36
N ASP A 520 -1.84 6.88 -15.40
CA ASP A 520 -1.54 6.48 -16.76
C ASP A 520 -0.10 6.76 -17.22
N GLY A 521 0.75 7.31 -16.34
CA GLY A 521 2.11 7.70 -16.71
C GLY A 521 2.13 8.72 -17.87
N ARG A 522 1.00 9.41 -18.12
CA ARG A 522 0.83 10.42 -19.16
C ARG A 522 -0.15 11.51 -18.67
N PHE A 523 0.44 12.57 -18.10
CA PHE A 523 -0.07 13.94 -17.97
C PHE A 523 -0.74 14.39 -16.68
N ASN A 524 -0.47 15.67 -16.38
CA ASN A 524 -1.52 16.65 -16.09
C ASN A 524 -1.15 18.05 -16.67
N LYS A 525 -2.15 18.80 -17.17
CA LYS A 525 -2.08 20.26 -17.46
C LYS A 525 -1.05 20.78 -18.50
N GLY A 526 -0.72 20.02 -19.54
CA GLY A 526 0.00 20.56 -20.71
C GLY A 526 1.44 21.03 -20.47
N ARG A 527 2.07 20.72 -19.33
CA ARG A 527 3.50 20.96 -19.08
C ARG A 527 4.16 19.86 -18.24
N LEU A 528 5.32 19.43 -18.76
CA LEU A 528 6.31 18.43 -18.34
C LEU A 528 5.87 16.96 -18.13
N GLU A 529 6.46 16.09 -18.96
CA GLU A 529 6.43 14.62 -18.90
C GLU A 529 7.39 14.12 -17.80
N LEU A 530 6.94 13.97 -16.55
CA LEU A 530 7.74 13.28 -15.53
C LEU A 530 7.55 11.75 -15.67
N SER A 531 8.64 11.03 -15.94
CA SER A 531 8.64 9.56 -15.98
C SER A 531 8.71 8.95 -14.57
N LEU A 532 8.42 7.65 -14.41
CA LEU A 532 8.64 6.99 -13.10
C LEU A 532 10.11 7.01 -12.71
N ARG A 533 11.02 7.01 -13.70
CA ARG A 533 12.46 7.18 -13.46
C ARG A 533 12.80 8.55 -12.92
N ASP A 534 12.14 9.60 -13.39
CA ASP A 534 12.36 10.96 -12.88
C ASP A 534 11.88 11.09 -11.43
N VAL A 535 10.72 10.52 -11.11
CA VAL A 535 10.17 10.49 -9.74
C VAL A 535 11.05 9.66 -8.81
N LEU A 536 11.56 8.52 -9.28
CA LEU A 536 12.53 7.72 -8.55
C LEU A 536 13.85 8.48 -8.34
N LYS A 537 14.35 9.15 -9.38
CA LYS A 537 15.54 10.01 -9.27
C LYS A 537 15.35 11.11 -8.25
N GLN A 538 14.19 11.73 -8.24
CA GLN A 538 13.82 12.75 -7.27
C GLN A 538 13.88 12.18 -5.85
N GLY A 539 13.30 11.01 -5.59
CA GLY A 539 13.37 10.35 -4.27
C GLY A 539 14.79 10.06 -3.79
N ALA A 540 15.68 9.65 -4.70
CA ALA A 540 17.09 9.40 -4.39
C ALA A 540 17.90 10.69 -4.15
N LEU A 541 17.60 11.75 -4.90
CA LEU A 541 18.26 13.06 -4.74
C LEU A 541 17.77 13.79 -3.50
N ASP A 542 16.49 13.67 -3.19
CA ASP A 542 15.87 14.28 -2.03
C ASP A 542 16.57 13.86 -0.74
N LEU A 543 16.93 12.58 -0.62
CA LEU A 543 17.68 12.13 0.55
C LEU A 543 19.08 12.76 0.66
N LYS A 544 19.71 13.19 -0.45
CA LYS A 544 21.07 13.74 -0.45
C LYS A 544 21.17 15.20 0.02
N GLY A 545 20.05 15.89 0.24
CA GLY A 545 20.08 17.31 0.62
C GLY A 545 18.84 17.80 1.35
N LYS A 546 17.92 16.89 1.74
CA LYS A 546 16.73 17.27 2.50
C LYS A 546 16.90 17.04 3.99
N PRO A 547 16.13 17.81 4.75
CA PRO A 547 16.01 17.55 6.15
C PRO A 547 15.00 16.43 6.43
N ILE A 548 15.39 15.51 7.31
CA ILE A 548 14.58 14.39 7.75
C ILE A 548 13.80 14.83 8.98
N TRP A 549 12.49 14.60 8.96
CA TRP A 549 11.59 15.05 10.00
C TRP A 549 11.62 14.08 11.17
N ARG A 550 12.05 14.56 12.33
CA ARG A 550 12.03 13.78 13.57
C ARG A 550 10.72 14.02 14.32
N ALA A 551 9.88 13.01 14.44
CA ALA A 551 8.62 13.09 15.18
C ALA A 551 8.74 12.60 16.64
N THR A 552 9.95 12.31 17.12
CA THR A 552 10.12 11.61 18.41
C THR A 552 9.61 12.41 19.60
N LEU A 553 9.72 13.74 19.59
CA LEU A 553 9.14 14.62 20.60
C LEU A 553 9.13 16.04 20.05
N GLN A 554 7.96 16.54 19.65
CA GLN A 554 7.71 17.97 19.62
C GLN A 554 6.32 18.25 20.18
N SER A 555 6.25 19.25 21.07
CA SER A 555 4.99 19.91 21.37
C SER A 555 4.51 20.58 20.08
N CYS A 556 3.41 20.10 19.52
CA CYS A 556 2.65 20.90 18.57
C CYS A 556 2.08 22.08 19.37
N PRO A 557 2.41 23.34 19.06
CA PRO A 557 1.84 24.49 19.75
C PRO A 557 0.47 24.76 19.14
N CYS A 558 -0.51 23.92 19.46
CA CYS A 558 -1.91 24.19 19.10
C CYS A 558 -2.89 24.00 20.26
N ASP A 559 -2.42 23.78 21.49
CA ASP A 559 -3.28 23.83 22.67
C ASP A 559 -2.76 24.87 23.65
N ARG A 560 -3.24 26.10 23.44
CA ARG A 560 -3.62 27.11 24.44
C ARG A 560 -3.95 28.41 23.71
N SER A 561 -5.20 28.52 23.26
CA SER A 561 -5.92 29.79 23.27
C SER A 561 -6.94 29.74 24.38
#